data_AF-A0A225UG81-F1
#
_entry.id   AF-A0A225UG81-F1
#
_cell.length_a   1.000
_cell.length_b   1.000
_cell.length_c   1.000
_cell.angle_alpha   90.00
_cell.angle_beta   90.00
_cell.angle_gamma   90.00
#
_symmetry.space_group_name_H-M   'P 1'
#
loop_
_entity.id
_entity.type
_entity.pdbx_description
1 polymer ?
#
loop_
_entity_poly.entity_id
_entity_poly.type
_entity_poly.pdbx_seq_one_letter_code
_entity_poly.pdbx_strand_id
1 'polypeptide(L)'
;MSRLKSKELKFLIHALDLAAKGCLCDDTMCTVARKLFDKDDNVTFVNPSILGIVLNGLVTVNTEEIRTILRSSRSEFILIPVNFQW
;
A
#
# COMPACT_ATOMS: atom_id res chain seq x y z
N MET A 1 -11.55 18.25 8.72
CA MET A 1 -11.76 16.82 9.05
C MET A 1 -12.82 16.09 8.20
N SER A 2 -13.79 16.77 7.56
CA SER A 2 -14.86 16.09 6.78
C SER A 2 -14.49 15.68 5.34
N ARG A 3 -13.57 16.41 4.69
CA ARG A 3 -13.13 16.12 3.30
C ARG A 3 -12.23 14.88 3.17
N LEU A 4 -11.46 14.53 4.21
CA LEU A 4 -10.59 13.33 4.18
C LEU A 4 -11.45 12.05 4.13
N LYS A 5 -12.42 11.93 5.05
CA LYS A 5 -13.34 10.79 5.11
C LYS A 5 -14.11 10.54 3.82
N SER A 6 -14.49 11.61 3.11
CA SER A 6 -15.20 11.49 1.84
C SER A 6 -14.32 10.96 0.70
N LYS A 7 -13.03 11.33 0.69
CA LYS A 7 -12.05 10.80 -0.27
C LYS A 7 -11.72 9.34 0.02
N GLU A 8 -11.55 8.98 1.29
CA GLU A 8 -11.32 7.59 1.74
C GLU A 8 -12.48 6.66 1.36
N LEU A 9 -13.73 7.11 1.54
CA LEU A 9 -14.90 6.29 1.23
C LEU A 9 -15.07 6.03 -0.27
N LYS A 10 -14.88 7.05 -1.11
CA LYS A 10 -14.91 6.89 -2.58
C LYS A 10 -13.75 6.01 -3.06
N PHE A 11 -12.59 6.14 -2.42
CA PHE A 11 -11.43 5.33 -2.71
C PHE A 11 -11.67 3.85 -2.42
N LEU A 12 -12.26 3.52 -1.26
CA LEU A 12 -12.62 2.15 -0.88
C LEU A 12 -13.52 1.48 -1.91
N ILE A 13 -14.54 2.18 -2.43
CA ILE A 13 -15.48 1.64 -3.41
C ILE A 13 -14.78 1.34 -4.74
N HIS A 14 -13.90 2.22 -5.22
CA HIS A 14 -13.17 1.99 -6.46
C HIS A 14 -12.09 0.91 -6.32
N ALA A 15 -11.40 0.86 -5.18
CA ALA A 15 -10.43 -0.19 -4.90
C ALA A 15 -11.11 -1.57 -4.84
N LEU A 16 -12.31 -1.67 -4.25
CA LEU A 16 -13.10 -2.91 -4.23
C LEU A 16 -13.56 -3.35 -5.63
N ASP A 17 -13.96 -2.42 -6.50
CA ASP A 17 -14.32 -2.73 -7.90
C ASP A 17 -13.11 -3.21 -8.72
N LEU A 18 -11.93 -2.62 -8.50
CA LEU A 18 -10.67 -3.07 -9.09
C LEU A 18 -10.22 -4.44 -8.55
N ALA A 19 -10.40 -4.69 -7.26
CA ALA A 19 -10.13 -5.98 -6.62
C ALA A 19 -11.05 -7.08 -7.20
N ALA A 20 -12.34 -6.80 -7.30
CA ALA A 20 -13.35 -7.74 -7.81
C ALA A 20 -13.12 -8.13 -9.29
N LYS A 21 -12.45 -7.26 -10.06
CA LYS A 21 -12.08 -7.52 -11.46
C LYS A 21 -10.73 -8.22 -11.63
N GLY A 22 -10.03 -8.55 -10.54
CA GLY A 22 -8.68 -9.11 -10.58
C GLY A 22 -7.62 -8.14 -11.13
N CYS A 23 -7.90 -6.83 -11.10
CA CYS A 23 -7.06 -5.79 -11.71
C CYS A 23 -6.11 -5.09 -10.73
N LEU A 24 -6.10 -5.49 -9.45
CA LEU A 24 -5.13 -5.00 -8.47
C LEU A 24 -3.84 -5.82 -8.54
N CYS A 25 -2.98 -5.46 -9.48
CA CYS A 25 -1.57 -5.82 -9.45
C CYS A 25 -0.75 -4.74 -8.74
N ASP A 26 0.51 -5.06 -8.45
CA ASP A 26 1.47 -4.17 -7.79
C ASP A 26 1.58 -2.79 -8.48
N ASP A 27 1.59 -2.76 -9.82
CA ASP A 27 1.67 -1.52 -10.61
C ASP A 27 0.43 -0.63 -10.43
N THR A 28 -0.76 -1.25 -10.40
CA THR A 28 -2.01 -0.55 -10.14
C THR A 28 -2.00 0.03 -8.72
N MET A 29 -1.58 -0.75 -7.72
CA MET A 29 -1.46 -0.29 -6.34
C MET A 29 -0.47 0.86 -6.19
N CYS A 30 0.69 0.78 -6.83
CA CYS A 30 1.67 1.87 -6.85
C CYS A 30 1.10 3.15 -7.46
N THR A 31 0.44 3.03 -8.62
CA THR A 31 -0.15 4.17 -9.33
C THR A 31 -1.20 4.88 -8.49
N VAL A 32 -2.04 4.09 -7.81
CA VAL A 32 -3.12 4.61 -6.98
C VAL A 32 -2.59 5.21 -5.69
N ALA A 33 -1.65 4.55 -5.02
CA ALA A 33 -1.02 5.06 -3.81
C ALA A 33 -0.32 6.41 -4.06
N ARG A 34 0.43 6.54 -5.16
CA ARG A 34 1.03 7.82 -5.55
C ARG A 34 -0.05 8.90 -5.75
N LYS A 35 -1.11 8.62 -6.51
CA LYS A 35 -2.18 9.62 -6.71
C LYS A 35 -2.82 10.12 -5.42
N LEU A 36 -2.87 9.29 -4.38
CA LEU A 36 -3.49 9.63 -3.10
C LEU A 36 -2.52 10.30 -2.12
N PHE A 37 -1.27 9.86 -2.08
CA PHE A 37 -0.34 10.16 -0.98
C PHE A 37 0.95 10.86 -1.41
N ASP A 38 1.26 10.97 -2.71
CA ASP A 38 2.53 11.56 -3.19
C ASP A 38 2.68 13.06 -2.89
N LYS A 39 1.61 13.72 -2.43
CA LYS A 39 1.63 15.11 -1.96
C LYS A 39 1.74 15.26 -0.44
N ASP A 40 1.80 14.14 0.28
CA ASP A 40 1.88 14.11 1.74
C ASP A 40 3.23 13.56 2.18
N ASP A 41 4.16 14.47 2.51
CA ASP A 41 5.51 14.11 2.97
C ASP A 41 5.51 13.31 4.28
N ASN A 42 4.38 13.30 5.01
CA ASN A 42 4.22 12.53 6.23
C ASN A 42 3.84 11.07 5.97
N VAL A 43 3.70 10.65 4.72
CA VAL A 43 3.34 9.28 4.34
C VAL A 43 4.43 8.65 3.48
N THR A 44 5.02 7.57 3.96
CA THR A 44 5.89 6.71 3.14
C THR A 44 5.09 5.50 2.64
N PHE A 45 5.00 5.34 1.32
CA PHE A 45 4.41 4.14 0.71
C PHE A 45 5.49 3.13 0.35
N VAL A 46 5.36 1.90 0.86
CA VAL A 46 6.27 0.79 0.54
C VAL A 46 5.84 0.15 -0.77
N ASN A 47 6.80 -0.04 -1.69
CA ASN A 47 6.50 -0.75 -2.94
C ASN A 47 6.09 -2.20 -2.62
N PRO A 48 4.89 -2.65 -3.07
CA PRO A 48 4.43 -4.01 -2.85
C PRO A 48 5.41 -5.08 -3.34
N SER A 49 6.23 -4.82 -4.36
CA SER A 49 7.22 -5.81 -4.83
C SER A 49 8.31 -6.16 -3.80
N ILE A 50 8.48 -5.35 -2.75
CA ILE A 50 9.43 -5.58 -1.64
C ILE A 50 8.85 -6.58 -0.62
N LEU A 51 7.52 -6.68 -0.59
CA LEU A 51 6.78 -7.63 0.22
C LEU A 51 6.44 -8.81 -0.67
N GLY A 52 6.97 -9.99 -0.34
CA GLY A 52 6.51 -11.21 -0.97
C GLY A 52 5.07 -11.53 -0.56
N ILE A 53 4.51 -12.54 -1.21
CA ILE A 53 3.19 -13.08 -0.94
C ILE A 53 3.09 -13.65 0.48
N VAL A 54 1.92 -13.49 1.09
CA VAL A 54 1.57 -14.26 2.29
C VAL A 54 1.32 -15.71 1.88
N LEU A 55 2.21 -16.62 2.29
CA LEU A 55 2.08 -18.05 2.03
C LEU A 55 1.91 -18.78 3.37
N ASN A 56 0.82 -19.53 3.53
CA ASN A 56 0.50 -20.26 4.76
C ASN A 56 0.51 -19.37 6.03
N GLY A 57 0.03 -18.13 5.91
CA GLY A 57 0.00 -17.17 7.02
C GLY A 57 1.35 -16.52 7.36
N LEU A 58 2.42 -16.86 6.62
CA LEU A 58 3.72 -16.22 6.75
C LEU A 58 3.91 -15.21 5.61
N VAL A 59 4.20 -13.96 5.97
CA VAL A 59 4.59 -12.94 5.01
C VAL A 59 6.03 -13.22 4.58
N THR A 60 6.23 -13.59 3.33
CA THR A 60 7.58 -13.63 2.76
C THR A 60 8.02 -12.18 2.56
N VAL A 61 9.14 -11.76 3.14
CA VAL A 61 9.58 -10.37 3.06
C VAL A 61 11.10 -10.27 3.01
N ASN A 62 11.62 -9.34 2.22
CA ASN A 62 13.01 -8.94 2.32
C ASN A 62 13.20 -8.10 3.59
N THR A 63 13.58 -8.77 4.68
CA THR A 63 13.68 -8.17 6.01
C THR A 63 14.71 -7.04 6.09
N GLU A 64 15.81 -7.10 5.34
CA GLU A 64 16.82 -6.04 5.33
C GLU A 64 16.34 -4.79 4.60
N GLU A 65 15.59 -4.97 3.51
CA GLU A 65 15.03 -3.88 2.72
C GLU A 65 13.93 -3.14 3.50
N ILE A 66 13.04 -3.88 4.18
CA ILE A 66 12.06 -3.29 5.10
C ILE A 66 12.74 -2.58 6.27
N ARG A 67 13.75 -3.21 6.89
CA ARG A 67 14.49 -2.58 7.98
C ARG A 67 15.13 -1.26 7.54
N THR A 68 15.64 -1.21 6.32
CA THR A 68 16.22 0.01 5.74
C THR A 68 15.15 1.09 5.58
N ILE A 69 14.01 0.77 4.97
CA ILE A 69 12.89 1.71 4.78
C ILE A 69 12.40 2.28 6.11
N LEU A 70 12.17 1.41 7.10
CA LEU A 70 11.68 1.79 8.43
C LEU A 70 12.67 2.72 9.15
N ARG A 71 13.98 2.52 8.98
CA ARG A 71 15.01 3.38 9.58
C ARG A 71 15.21 4.70 8.84
N SER A 72 15.02 4.71 7.53
CA SER A 72 15.18 5.91 6.71
C SER A 72 13.93 6.81 6.70
N SER A 73 12.77 6.25 7.03
CA SER A 73 11.51 6.98 7.03
C SER A 73 11.54 8.10 8.06
N ARG A 74 11.33 9.33 7.58
CA ARG A 74 11.02 10.50 8.42
C ARG A 74 9.52 10.78 8.47
N SER A 75 8.73 9.99 7.74
CA SER A 75 7.29 10.09 7.66
C SER A 75 6.64 9.58 8.95
N GLU A 76 5.56 10.24 9.38
CA GLU A 76 4.76 9.84 10.54
C GLU A 76 4.01 8.52 10.28
N PHE A 77 3.61 8.28 9.03
CA PHE A 77 2.85 7.11 8.61
C PHE A 77 3.60 6.31 7.55
N ILE A 78 3.50 4.98 7.64
CA ILE A 78 4.05 4.05 6.67
C ILE A 78 2.92 3.14 6.17
N LEU A 79 2.70 3.12 4.86
CA LEU A 79 1.71 2.28 4.19
C LEU A 79 2.38 1.05 3.60
N ILE A 80 1.94 -0.14 4.05
CA ILE A 80 2.49 -1.44 3.68
C ILE A 80 1.40 -2.22 2.94
N PRO A 81 1.46 -2.31 1.60
CA PRO A 81 0.53 -3.12 0.82
C PRO A 81 0.90 -4.60 0.91
N VAL A 82 0.01 -5.42 1.46
CA VAL A 82 0.22 -6.87 1.63
C VAL A 82 -0.62 -7.62 0.59
N ASN A 83 0.03 -8.43 -0.23
CA ASN A 83 -0.64 -9.29 -1.20
C ASN A 83 -1.01 -10.64 -0.57
N PHE A 84 -2.29 -11.00 -0.62
CA PHE A 84 -2.81 -12.28 -0.14
C PHE A 84 -3.23 -13.15 -1.32
N GLN A 85 -2.61 -14.32 -1.45
CA GLN A 85 -3.13 -15.38 -2.30
C GLN A 85 -3.88 -16.36 -1.40
N TRP A 86 -5.16 -16.60 -1.71
CA TRP A 86 -6.01 -17.60 -1.05
C TRP A 86 -5.83 -18.97 -1.72
#